data_AF-A0A1Z5HEE7-F1
#
_entry.id   AF-A0A1Z5HEE7-F1
#
_cell.length_a   1.000
_cell.length_b   1.000
_cell.length_c   1.000
_cell.angle_alpha   90.00
_cell.angle_beta   90.00
_cell.angle_gamma   90.00
#
_symmetry.space_group_name_H-M   'P 1'
#
loop_
_entity.id
_entity.type
_entity.pdbx_description
1 polymer ?
#
loop_
_entity_poly.entity_id
_entity_poly.type
_entity_poly.pdbx_seq_one_letter_code
_entity_poly.pdbx_strand_id
1 'polypeptide(L)'
;MTKAFKQIPIDTGFVILPYDTTDGLQDLNWSKHPQADNYFMQTAHIFETRKQLNVDLISGKKTSENERFFDNFFKTLGNKPKPCVSGSDAHQYSKYGDFPSNRITWVKADPSFEGLKQIIYEPGDRVRIQELNPDEKEDYQVIDKVKFVDNEFLTDDILINQNLTAIIGGKSTGKSILLRNIAQSIDPKEVDKRLQEVGLGSYPKQVSDFRVIWRDKQENKKNDNSDINKKIIYIPQSYLNRLVDKKDGKTSIDDIIENVLVQDPDVRSRFQELDFSKRKIEKVITKNIEDLFYIDNDIKNLSENIKKIGDKKGITSEVDKLNIEISDFQSKSGMSPDSVDQYNELTQEKEKLNDREDLCVKDIRILNKIKNRSIFNKVDFEDLSVV
;
A
#
# COMPACT_ATOMS: atom_id res chain seq x y z
N MET A 1 44.48 -34.83 10.13
CA MET A 1 43.44 -33.84 10.49
C MET A 1 42.34 -34.38 11.41
N THR A 2 41.81 -35.58 11.21
CA THR A 2 40.65 -36.13 11.97
C THR A 2 40.83 -36.25 13.49
N LYS A 3 42.07 -36.33 13.99
CA LYS A 3 42.35 -36.31 15.46
C LYS A 3 42.39 -34.90 16.04
N ALA A 4 42.81 -33.89 15.28
CA ALA A 4 42.91 -32.51 15.76
C ALA A 4 41.53 -31.87 15.96
N PHE A 5 40.59 -32.10 15.04
CA PHE A 5 39.22 -31.58 15.18
C PHE A 5 38.43 -32.20 16.33
N LYS A 6 38.68 -33.48 16.65
CA LYS A 6 38.08 -34.14 17.83
C LYS A 6 38.70 -33.70 19.16
N GLN A 7 39.83 -32.97 19.11
CA GLN A 7 40.50 -32.43 20.29
C GLN A 7 40.04 -31.02 20.64
N ILE A 8 39.34 -30.32 19.74
CA ILE A 8 38.69 -29.04 20.05
C ILE A 8 37.47 -29.38 20.93
N PRO A 9 37.44 -28.93 22.20
CA PRO A 9 36.25 -29.15 23.02
C PRO A 9 35.00 -28.58 22.33
N ILE A 10 33.89 -29.30 22.42
CA ILE A 10 32.59 -28.83 21.93
C ILE A 10 32.33 -27.45 22.56
N ASP A 11 31.93 -26.47 21.73
CA ASP A 11 31.70 -25.06 22.11
C ASP A 11 32.94 -24.21 22.43
N THR A 12 34.17 -24.61 22.06
CA THR A 12 35.38 -23.79 22.31
C THR A 12 36.00 -23.15 21.07
N GLY A 13 35.46 -23.41 19.88
CA GLY A 13 35.94 -22.82 18.65
C GLY A 13 35.06 -23.14 17.45
N PHE A 14 35.16 -22.32 16.41
CA PHE A 14 34.46 -22.50 15.15
C PHE A 14 35.45 -22.73 14.01
N VAL A 15 35.05 -23.53 13.03
CA VAL A 15 35.83 -23.80 11.83
C VAL A 15 35.32 -22.91 10.71
N ILE A 16 36.19 -22.04 10.21
CA ILE A 16 35.92 -21.19 9.04
C ILE A 16 36.69 -21.77 7.86
N LEU A 17 36.03 -22.03 6.74
CA LEU A 17 36.68 -22.51 5.52
C LEU A 17 36.42 -21.56 4.34
N PRO A 18 37.42 -21.27 3.50
CA PRO A 18 37.20 -20.59 2.23
C PRO A 18 36.36 -21.48 1.30
N TYR A 19 35.31 -20.92 0.70
CA TYR A 19 34.52 -21.62 -0.31
C TYR A 19 35.01 -21.29 -1.72
N ASP A 20 34.89 -20.03 -2.14
CA ASP A 20 35.30 -19.56 -3.47
C ASP A 20 36.37 -18.46 -3.44
N THR A 21 36.96 -18.23 -2.26
CA THR A 21 38.15 -17.41 -2.07
C THR A 21 39.42 -18.26 -2.30
N THR A 22 40.61 -17.68 -2.12
CA THR A 22 41.90 -18.33 -2.41
C THR A 22 42.01 -19.72 -1.78
N ASP A 23 42.33 -20.72 -2.60
CA ASP A 23 42.42 -22.14 -2.22
C ASP A 23 41.13 -22.68 -1.55
N GLY A 24 39.97 -22.16 -1.98
CA GLY A 24 38.66 -22.52 -1.47
C GLY A 24 38.17 -23.91 -1.91
N LEU A 25 37.18 -24.43 -1.19
CA LEU A 25 36.58 -25.74 -1.48
C LEU A 25 35.96 -25.84 -2.88
N GLN A 26 35.60 -24.74 -3.52
CA GLN A 26 35.08 -24.73 -4.89
C GLN A 26 36.07 -25.33 -5.89
N ASP A 27 37.38 -25.22 -5.63
CA ASP A 27 38.43 -25.76 -6.51
C ASP A 27 38.72 -27.25 -6.24
N LEU A 28 38.15 -27.82 -5.17
CA LEU A 28 38.26 -29.24 -4.89
C LEU A 28 37.51 -30.04 -5.98
N ASN A 29 38.21 -30.99 -6.60
CA ASN A 29 37.59 -31.90 -7.56
C ASN A 29 36.70 -32.92 -6.84
N TRP A 30 35.46 -32.51 -6.54
CA TRP A 30 34.47 -33.31 -5.83
C TRP A 30 34.16 -34.64 -6.54
N SER A 31 34.28 -34.71 -7.87
CA SER A 31 34.06 -35.96 -8.63
C SER A 31 35.13 -37.02 -8.35
N LYS A 32 36.37 -36.59 -8.08
CA LYS A 32 37.48 -37.47 -7.69
C LYS A 32 37.53 -37.72 -6.19
N HIS A 33 37.09 -36.75 -5.38
CA HIS A 33 37.21 -36.79 -3.92
C HIS A 33 35.89 -36.46 -3.17
N PRO A 34 34.78 -37.16 -3.44
CA PRO A 34 33.47 -36.82 -2.91
C PRO A 34 33.39 -36.97 -1.37
N GLN A 35 34.16 -37.88 -0.80
CA GLN A 35 34.22 -38.06 0.66
C GLN A 35 34.91 -36.88 1.35
N ALA A 36 35.94 -36.31 0.73
CA ALA A 36 36.66 -35.16 1.27
C ALA A 36 35.79 -33.90 1.18
N ASP A 37 35.11 -33.71 0.05
CA ASP A 37 34.16 -32.61 -0.15
C ASP A 37 33.06 -32.63 0.91
N ASN A 38 32.33 -33.75 1.04
CA ASN A 38 31.32 -33.94 2.08
C ASN A 38 31.88 -33.70 3.49
N TYR A 39 33.09 -34.19 3.77
CA TYR A 39 33.72 -34.01 5.08
C TYR A 39 33.94 -32.53 5.41
N PHE A 40 34.55 -31.76 4.51
CA PHE A 40 34.81 -30.34 4.74
C PHE A 40 33.52 -29.52 4.76
N MET A 41 32.63 -29.78 3.79
CA MET A 41 31.34 -29.11 3.66
C MET A 41 30.50 -29.26 4.93
N GLN A 42 30.54 -30.44 5.58
CA GLN A 42 29.81 -30.70 6.82
C GLN A 42 30.54 -30.21 8.08
N THR A 43 31.88 -30.24 8.10
CA THR A 43 32.70 -29.86 9.27
C THR A 43 32.81 -28.33 9.46
N ALA A 44 32.76 -27.54 8.37
CA ALA A 44 32.79 -26.09 8.47
C ALA A 44 31.60 -25.55 9.28
N HIS A 45 31.85 -24.59 10.16
CA HIS A 45 30.80 -23.87 10.86
C HIS A 45 30.42 -22.59 10.09
N ILE A 46 31.40 -21.97 9.44
CA ILE A 46 31.28 -20.71 8.70
C ILE A 46 32.03 -20.88 7.38
N PHE A 47 31.50 -20.30 6.31
CA PHE A 47 32.21 -20.22 5.03
C PHE A 47 32.65 -18.80 4.72
N GLU A 48 33.82 -18.66 4.13
CA GLU A 48 34.20 -17.41 3.48
C GLU A 48 33.74 -17.42 2.03
N THR A 49 32.97 -16.42 1.63
CA THR A 49 32.61 -16.22 0.22
C THR A 49 32.29 -14.75 -0.07
N ARG A 50 32.52 -14.34 -1.32
CA ARG A 50 32.23 -12.98 -1.80
C ARG A 50 31.09 -12.94 -2.84
N LYS A 51 30.60 -14.10 -3.30
CA LYS A 51 29.58 -14.20 -4.35
C LYS A 51 28.18 -14.42 -3.75
N GLN A 52 27.21 -13.60 -4.15
CA GLN A 52 25.83 -13.69 -3.65
C GLN A 52 25.20 -15.07 -3.88
N LEU A 53 25.44 -15.69 -5.03
CA LEU A 53 24.96 -17.03 -5.35
C LEU A 53 25.38 -18.07 -4.29
N ASN A 54 26.64 -18.00 -3.84
CA ASN A 54 27.19 -18.90 -2.84
C ASN A 54 26.65 -18.57 -1.44
N VAL A 55 26.47 -17.29 -1.13
CA VAL A 55 25.79 -16.86 0.10
C VAL A 55 24.40 -17.48 0.19
N ASP A 56 23.59 -17.34 -0.87
CA ASP A 56 22.23 -17.86 -0.91
C ASP A 56 22.21 -19.41 -0.79
N LEU A 57 23.09 -20.11 -1.51
CA LEU A 57 23.22 -21.57 -1.42
C LEU A 57 23.56 -22.06 -0.01
N ILE A 58 24.62 -21.49 0.59
CA ILE A 58 25.15 -21.93 1.88
C ILE A 58 24.21 -21.52 3.02
N SER A 59 23.52 -20.37 2.91
CA SER A 59 22.49 -19.96 3.85
C SER A 59 21.16 -20.71 3.68
N GLY A 60 21.04 -21.61 2.71
CA GLY A 60 19.84 -22.42 2.47
C GLY A 60 18.70 -21.68 1.75
N LYS A 61 18.99 -20.61 1.03
CA LYS A 61 18.03 -19.84 0.22
C LYS A 61 18.01 -20.35 -1.22
N LYS A 62 16.89 -20.96 -1.61
CA LYS A 62 16.64 -21.39 -2.99
C LYS A 62 16.19 -20.20 -3.85
N THR A 63 16.85 -19.99 -4.98
CA THR A 63 16.57 -18.93 -5.96
C THR A 63 16.41 -19.53 -7.36
N SER A 64 15.88 -18.76 -8.31
CA SER A 64 15.75 -19.20 -9.71
C SER A 64 17.09 -19.56 -10.35
N GLU A 65 18.17 -18.90 -9.93
CA GLU A 65 19.52 -19.14 -10.45
C GLU A 65 20.14 -20.45 -9.93
N ASN A 66 19.81 -20.86 -8.70
CA ASN A 66 20.44 -22.00 -8.03
C ASN A 66 19.55 -23.26 -7.95
N GLU A 67 18.28 -23.16 -8.34
CA GLU A 67 17.28 -24.22 -8.20
C GLU A 67 17.74 -25.57 -8.77
N ARG A 68 18.45 -25.56 -9.91
CA ARG A 68 18.88 -26.78 -10.61
C ARG A 68 19.80 -27.68 -9.79
N PHE A 69 20.57 -27.11 -8.86
CA PHE A 69 21.60 -27.83 -8.11
C PHE A 69 21.50 -27.62 -6.59
N PHE A 70 20.52 -26.84 -6.13
CA PHE A 70 20.29 -26.52 -4.72
C PHE A 70 20.19 -27.77 -3.84
N ASP A 71 19.32 -28.73 -4.19
CA ASP A 71 19.05 -29.89 -3.33
C ASP A 71 20.30 -30.77 -3.15
N ASN A 72 21.07 -30.97 -4.23
CA ASN A 72 22.31 -31.73 -4.18
C ASN A 72 23.37 -31.01 -3.34
N PHE A 73 23.52 -29.68 -3.54
CA PHE A 73 24.47 -28.87 -2.78
C PHE A 73 24.13 -28.85 -1.28
N PHE A 74 22.85 -28.64 -0.95
CA PHE A 74 22.39 -28.55 0.43
C PHE A 74 22.53 -29.88 1.16
N LYS A 75 22.33 -31.00 0.45
CA LYS A 75 22.64 -32.34 0.97
C LYS A 75 24.13 -32.52 1.29
N THR A 76 25.02 -32.08 0.40
CA THR A 76 26.47 -32.08 0.62
C THR A 76 26.86 -31.24 1.84
N LEU A 77 26.20 -30.09 2.03
CA LEU A 77 26.36 -29.20 3.20
C LEU A 77 25.94 -29.84 4.53
N GLY A 78 25.20 -30.96 4.48
CA GLY A 78 24.66 -31.66 5.64
C GLY A 78 23.23 -31.26 6.00
N ASN A 79 22.46 -30.75 5.04
CA ASN A 79 21.08 -30.26 5.21
C ASN A 79 20.93 -29.20 6.31
N LYS A 80 21.97 -28.40 6.52
CA LYS A 80 22.00 -27.36 7.54
C LYS A 80 22.54 -26.08 6.92
N PRO A 81 21.82 -24.95 7.01
CA PRO A 81 22.33 -23.68 6.53
C PRO A 81 23.50 -23.23 7.40
N LYS A 82 24.45 -22.52 6.80
CA LYS A 82 25.66 -22.03 7.47
C LYS A 82 25.89 -20.55 7.15
N PRO A 83 26.48 -19.78 8.07
CA PRO A 83 26.78 -18.38 7.81
C PRO A 83 27.93 -18.23 6.83
N CYS A 84 27.83 -17.19 6.01
CA CYS A 84 28.88 -16.76 5.10
C CYS A 84 29.47 -15.44 5.58
N VAL A 85 30.79 -15.33 5.56
CA VAL A 85 31.50 -14.10 5.93
C VAL A 85 32.49 -13.70 4.82
N SER A 86 32.85 -12.42 4.81
CA SER A 86 33.84 -11.81 3.93
C SER A 86 34.65 -10.81 4.74
N GLY A 87 35.98 -10.95 4.73
CA GLY A 87 36.89 -10.04 5.42
C GLY A 87 37.31 -8.84 4.56
N SER A 88 37.98 -7.87 5.20
CA SER A 88 38.60 -6.71 4.53
C SER A 88 39.87 -7.06 3.74
N ASP A 89 40.33 -8.32 3.79
CA ASP A 89 41.56 -8.80 3.12
C ASP A 89 42.80 -7.93 3.44
N ALA A 90 42.83 -7.40 4.67
CA ALA A 90 43.82 -6.44 5.09
C ALA A 90 45.17 -7.13 5.35
N HIS A 91 46.15 -6.84 4.50
CA HIS A 91 47.54 -7.31 4.66
C HIS A 91 48.39 -6.39 5.55
N GLN A 92 47.79 -5.32 6.08
CA GLN A 92 48.41 -4.36 6.99
C GLN A 92 47.34 -3.69 7.87
N TYR A 93 47.74 -3.26 9.07
CA TYR A 93 46.80 -2.74 10.06
C TYR A 93 46.02 -1.51 9.57
N SER A 94 46.67 -0.63 8.80
CA SER A 94 46.06 0.58 8.24
C SER A 94 44.93 0.32 7.23
N LYS A 95 44.79 -0.93 6.76
CA LYS A 95 43.72 -1.35 5.84
C LYS A 95 42.61 -2.14 6.55
N TYR A 96 42.64 -2.30 7.87
CA TYR A 96 41.51 -2.91 8.58
C TYR A 96 40.28 -2.02 8.45
N GLY A 97 39.14 -2.64 8.08
CA GLY A 97 37.89 -1.92 7.85
C GLY A 97 37.80 -1.22 6.49
N ASP A 98 38.86 -1.28 5.67
CA ASP A 98 38.79 -0.90 4.25
C ASP A 98 38.32 -2.12 3.45
N PHE A 99 37.18 -2.00 2.77
CA PHE A 99 36.58 -3.09 1.99
C PHE A 99 36.55 -2.72 0.50
N PRO A 100 37.66 -2.84 -0.25
CA PRO A 100 37.72 -2.47 -1.68
C PRO A 100 36.69 -3.17 -2.57
N SER A 101 36.16 -4.32 -2.13
CA SER A 101 35.15 -5.10 -2.83
C SER A 101 33.71 -4.67 -2.50
N ASN A 102 33.51 -3.72 -1.58
CA ASN A 102 32.21 -3.35 -0.98
C ASN A 102 31.43 -4.56 -0.40
N ARG A 103 32.13 -5.65 -0.08
CA ARG A 103 31.57 -6.87 0.55
C ARG A 103 31.82 -6.84 2.05
N ILE A 104 31.12 -5.94 2.72
CA ILE A 104 31.15 -5.80 4.19
C ILE A 104 30.28 -6.90 4.79
N THR A 105 30.80 -7.60 5.80
CA THR A 105 30.01 -8.56 6.58
C THR A 105 29.36 -7.85 7.76
N TRP A 106 28.05 -7.70 7.68
CA TRP A 106 27.22 -7.25 8.78
C TRP A 106 26.81 -8.43 9.64
N VAL A 107 27.17 -8.39 10.91
CA VAL A 107 26.80 -9.40 11.92
C VAL A 107 25.85 -8.79 12.94
N LYS A 108 24.64 -9.34 13.03
CA LYS A 108 23.61 -8.94 13.99
C LYS A 108 23.79 -9.67 15.32
N ALA A 109 24.84 -9.30 16.05
CA ALA A 109 25.13 -9.78 17.39
C ALA A 109 26.14 -8.86 18.09
N ASP A 110 26.26 -9.00 19.41
CA ASP A 110 27.35 -8.37 20.15
C ASP A 110 28.70 -8.98 19.74
N PRO A 111 29.80 -8.21 19.74
CA PRO A 111 31.15 -8.69 19.41
C PRO A 111 31.73 -9.57 20.53
N SER A 112 31.08 -10.70 20.77
CA SER A 112 31.41 -11.71 21.78
C SER A 112 31.37 -13.09 21.14
N PHE A 113 31.96 -14.09 21.81
CA PHE A 113 31.92 -15.48 21.34
C PHE A 113 30.48 -16.01 21.25
N GLU A 114 29.63 -15.68 22.23
CA GLU A 114 28.21 -16.04 22.21
C GLU A 114 27.46 -15.36 21.06
N GLY A 115 27.79 -14.10 20.75
CA GLY A 115 27.25 -13.40 19.58
C GLY A 115 27.64 -14.10 18.27
N LEU A 116 28.90 -14.54 18.15
CA LEU A 116 29.36 -15.35 17.02
C LEU A 116 28.70 -16.73 16.98
N LYS A 117 28.36 -17.33 18.12
CA LYS A 117 27.61 -18.58 18.16
C LYS A 117 26.20 -18.43 17.59
N GLN A 118 25.56 -17.29 17.80
CA GLN A 118 24.20 -17.01 17.29
C GLN A 118 24.12 -17.04 15.76
N ILE A 119 25.15 -16.58 15.03
CA ILE A 119 25.13 -16.59 13.56
C ILE A 119 25.12 -18.00 12.96
N ILE A 120 25.52 -19.01 13.71
CA ILE A 120 25.51 -20.41 13.26
C ILE A 120 24.09 -21.00 13.33
N TYR A 121 23.27 -20.52 14.27
CA TYR A 121 21.90 -20.97 14.42
C TYR A 121 20.96 -20.27 13.42
N GLU A 122 21.19 -18.97 13.17
CA GLU A 122 20.33 -18.13 12.34
C GLU A 122 21.15 -17.41 11.24
N PRO A 123 21.86 -18.15 10.37
CA PRO A 123 22.81 -17.56 9.41
C PRO A 123 22.14 -16.61 8.43
N GLY A 124 20.95 -17.00 7.96
CA GLY A 124 20.14 -16.24 7.02
C GLY A 124 19.48 -15.00 7.63
N ASP A 125 19.48 -14.80 8.94
CA ASP A 125 18.86 -13.62 9.58
C ASP A 125 19.89 -12.71 10.25
N ARG A 126 21.07 -13.26 10.59
CA ARG A 126 22.09 -12.54 11.35
C ARG A 126 23.31 -12.13 10.56
N VAL A 127 23.53 -12.69 9.38
CA VAL A 127 24.69 -12.35 8.55
C VAL A 127 24.25 -11.83 7.19
N ARG A 128 24.78 -10.68 6.80
CA ARG A 128 24.56 -10.07 5.48
C ARG A 128 25.89 -9.62 4.91
N ILE A 129 26.12 -9.92 3.63
CA ILE A 129 27.31 -9.47 2.91
C ILE A 129 26.86 -8.45 1.85
N GLN A 130 27.03 -7.17 2.16
CA GLN A 130 26.58 -6.06 1.32
C GLN A 130 27.24 -4.76 1.75
N GLU A 131 27.13 -3.72 0.93
CA GLU A 131 27.75 -2.41 1.20
C GLU A 131 27.02 -1.65 2.32
N LEU A 132 25.70 -1.51 2.18
CA LEU A 132 24.87 -0.73 3.10
C LEU A 132 24.42 -1.56 4.30
N ASN A 133 24.18 -0.91 5.45
CA ASN A 133 23.62 -1.57 6.63
C ASN A 133 22.25 -2.18 6.30
N PRO A 134 22.02 -3.49 6.56
CA PRO A 134 20.76 -4.15 6.24
C PRO A 134 19.56 -3.63 7.02
N ASP A 135 19.75 -3.11 8.24
CA ASP A 135 18.68 -2.69 9.16
C ASP A 135 18.82 -1.20 9.53
N GLU A 136 19.09 -0.34 8.54
CA GLU A 136 19.12 1.11 8.76
C GLU A 136 17.69 1.63 9.01
N LYS A 137 17.50 2.24 10.19
CA LYS A 137 16.24 2.88 10.59
C LYS A 137 16.53 4.32 10.93
N GLU A 138 15.59 5.19 10.60
CA GLU A 138 15.63 6.59 10.99
C GLU A 138 15.63 6.73 12.51
N ASP A 139 16.60 7.46 13.07
CA ASP A 139 16.79 7.58 14.52
C ASP A 139 15.55 8.12 15.26
N TYR A 140 14.74 8.96 14.60
CA TYR A 140 13.51 9.49 15.17
C TYR A 140 12.40 8.44 15.31
N GLN A 141 12.52 7.28 14.66
CA GLN A 141 11.58 6.16 14.74
C GLN A 141 12.00 5.09 15.76
N VAL A 142 13.17 5.22 16.39
CA VAL A 142 13.74 4.21 17.28
C VAL A 142 13.79 4.71 18.72
N ILE A 143 13.12 3.99 19.63
CA ILE A 143 13.24 4.20 21.07
C ILE A 143 14.60 3.66 21.52
N ASP A 144 15.38 4.49 22.20
CA ASP A 144 16.70 4.14 22.75
C ASP A 144 16.54 3.54 24.15
N LYS A 145 15.77 4.23 25.00
CA LYS A 145 15.55 3.84 26.39
C LYS A 145 14.30 4.47 26.99
N VAL A 146 13.81 3.88 28.07
CA VAL A 146 12.63 4.34 28.79
C VAL A 146 12.87 4.34 30.29
N LYS A 147 12.18 5.20 31.03
CA LYS A 147 12.41 5.37 32.47
C LYS A 147 11.16 5.81 33.22
N PHE A 148 10.94 5.23 34.39
CA PHE A 148 9.95 5.72 35.35
C PHE A 148 10.47 6.96 36.08
N VAL A 149 9.62 7.97 36.21
CA VAL A 149 9.85 9.18 37.02
C VAL A 149 8.87 9.14 38.19
N ASP A 150 8.98 8.07 38.96
CA ASP A 150 8.13 7.73 40.08
C ASP A 150 8.93 6.86 41.04
N ASN A 151 9.08 7.30 42.28
CA ASN A 151 9.90 6.61 43.29
C ASN A 151 9.31 5.28 43.75
N GLU A 152 8.06 4.98 43.40
CA GLU A 152 7.45 3.66 43.63
C GLU A 152 7.94 2.60 42.62
N PHE A 153 8.68 3.01 41.59
CA PHE A 153 9.19 2.15 40.53
C PHE A 153 10.71 2.24 40.41
N LEU A 154 11.31 1.30 39.68
CA LEU A 154 12.74 1.36 39.35
C LEU A 154 13.00 2.56 38.43
N THR A 155 13.81 3.50 38.90
CA THR A 155 14.14 4.74 38.18
C THR A 155 15.37 4.59 37.27
N ASP A 156 15.93 3.41 37.12
CA ASP A 156 17.04 3.16 36.20
C ASP A 156 16.56 3.17 34.75
N ASP A 157 17.48 3.50 33.84
CA ASP A 157 17.20 3.47 32.41
C ASP A 157 16.99 2.03 31.94
N ILE A 158 15.84 1.77 31.32
CA ILE A 158 15.54 0.49 30.66
C ILE A 158 15.90 0.65 29.19
N LEU A 159 16.99 0.01 28.77
CA LEU A 159 17.44 0.01 27.38
C LEU A 159 16.48 -0.77 26.49
N ILE A 160 16.15 -0.21 25.32
CA ILE A 160 15.26 -0.84 24.33
C ILE A 160 16.06 -1.12 23.07
N ASN A 161 16.00 -2.36 22.59
CA ASN A 161 16.60 -2.72 21.31
C ASN A 161 15.76 -2.14 20.16
N GLN A 162 16.43 -1.60 19.13
CA GLN A 162 15.79 -1.05 17.92
C GLN A 162 14.85 -2.03 17.18
N ASN A 163 15.00 -3.33 17.44
CA ASN A 163 14.22 -4.39 16.84
C ASN A 163 13.23 -4.97 17.84
N LEU A 164 13.63 -6.01 18.57
CA LEU A 164 12.75 -6.72 19.50
C LEU A 164 13.31 -6.63 20.91
N THR A 165 12.48 -6.18 21.84
CA THR A 165 12.74 -6.25 23.28
C THR A 165 11.67 -7.13 23.92
N ALA A 166 12.08 -8.27 24.47
CA ALA A 166 11.18 -9.19 25.15
C ALA A 166 11.24 -8.95 26.67
N ILE A 167 10.10 -8.60 27.28
CA ILE A 167 9.99 -8.36 28.72
C ILE A 167 9.28 -9.56 29.36
N ILE A 168 10.01 -10.33 30.17
CA ILE A 168 9.52 -11.57 30.80
C ILE A 168 9.39 -11.35 32.31
N GLY A 169 8.36 -11.93 32.92
CA GLY A 169 8.16 -11.90 34.37
C GLY A 169 6.87 -12.57 34.81
N GLY A 170 6.68 -12.80 36.11
CA GLY A 170 5.49 -13.44 36.68
C GLY A 170 4.18 -12.64 36.51
N LYS A 171 3.05 -13.20 36.94
CA LYS A 171 1.77 -12.48 36.96
C LYS A 171 1.89 -11.25 37.88
N SER A 172 1.32 -10.13 37.45
CA SER A 172 1.27 -8.87 38.21
C SER A 172 2.63 -8.19 38.51
N THR A 173 3.69 -8.50 37.77
CA THR A 173 5.01 -7.82 37.92
C THR A 173 5.11 -6.46 37.22
N GLY A 174 4.00 -5.84 36.82
CA GLY A 174 4.00 -4.51 36.20
C GLY A 174 4.37 -4.42 34.72
N LYS A 175 4.52 -5.53 33.98
CA LYS A 175 4.82 -5.51 32.53
C LYS A 175 3.82 -4.69 31.71
N SER A 176 2.53 -4.89 31.97
CA SER A 176 1.45 -4.15 31.29
C SER A 176 1.44 -2.68 31.68
N ILE A 177 1.90 -2.33 32.89
CA ILE A 177 2.06 -0.95 33.35
C ILE A 177 3.20 -0.29 32.58
N LEU A 178 4.34 -0.96 32.42
CA LEU A 178 5.47 -0.46 31.63
C LEU A 178 5.05 -0.17 30.18
N LEU A 179 4.51 -1.17 29.47
CA LEU A 179 4.10 -1.00 28.07
C LEU A 179 3.06 0.12 27.89
N ARG A 180 2.10 0.21 28.81
CA ARG A 180 1.09 1.27 28.78
C ARG A 180 1.70 2.65 28.99
N ASN A 181 2.63 2.82 29.93
CA ASN A 181 3.24 4.14 30.17
C ASN A 181 4.16 4.55 29.02
N ILE A 182 4.86 3.61 28.38
CA ILE A 182 5.58 3.89 27.12
C ILE A 182 4.61 4.46 26.10
N ALA A 183 3.51 3.74 25.82
CA ALA A 183 2.55 4.16 24.80
C ALA A 183 1.87 5.49 25.16
N GLN A 184 1.44 5.65 26.40
CA GLN A 184 0.73 6.83 26.88
C GLN A 184 1.62 8.08 26.94
N SER A 185 2.94 7.91 27.09
CA SER A 185 3.88 9.05 27.01
C SER A 185 4.10 9.53 25.58
N ILE A 186 3.94 8.65 24.60
CA ILE A 186 4.18 8.96 23.18
C ILE A 186 2.91 9.44 22.50
N ASP A 187 1.82 8.67 22.62
CA ASP A 187 0.53 8.97 22.00
C ASP A 187 -0.63 8.56 22.93
N PRO A 188 -1.06 9.46 23.85
CA PRO A 188 -2.19 9.22 24.72
C PRO A 188 -3.49 8.93 23.95
N LYS A 189 -3.68 9.55 22.78
CA LYS A 189 -4.91 9.42 21.98
C LYS A 189 -5.04 8.02 21.40
N GLU A 190 -3.94 7.45 20.89
CA GLU A 190 -3.92 6.05 20.44
C GLU A 190 -4.26 5.10 21.58
N VAL A 191 -3.69 5.30 22.78
CA VAL A 191 -3.99 4.47 23.95
C VAL A 191 -5.48 4.53 24.32
N ASP A 192 -6.05 5.73 24.43
CA ASP A 192 -7.45 5.91 24.81
C ASP A 192 -8.40 5.33 23.76
N LYS A 193 -8.12 5.55 22.47
CA LYS A 193 -8.88 4.96 21.36
C LYS A 193 -8.91 3.43 21.48
N ARG A 194 -7.75 2.80 21.65
CA ARG A 194 -7.63 1.32 21.74
C ARG A 194 -8.33 0.77 22.97
N LEU A 195 -8.28 1.47 24.11
CA LEU A 195 -8.96 1.03 25.33
C LEU A 195 -10.49 1.16 25.22
N GLN A 196 -10.99 2.23 24.62
CA GLN A 196 -12.43 2.45 24.38
C GLN A 196 -13.02 1.38 23.45
N GLU A 197 -12.30 1.02 22.38
CA GLU A 197 -12.73 -0.02 21.42
C GLU A 197 -13.05 -1.36 22.09
N VAL A 198 -12.34 -1.73 23.16
CA VAL A 198 -12.53 -3.00 23.87
C VAL A 198 -13.16 -2.85 25.25
N GLY A 199 -13.64 -1.65 25.60
CA GLY A 199 -14.24 -1.36 26.91
C GLY A 199 -13.30 -1.69 28.08
N LEU A 200 -12.00 -1.46 27.92
CA LEU A 200 -11.03 -1.60 29.00
C LEU A 200 -10.94 -0.27 29.76
N GLY A 201 -11.19 -0.32 31.06
CA GLY A 201 -10.96 0.83 31.94
C GLY A 201 -9.47 1.13 32.14
N SER A 202 -9.19 2.31 32.68
CA SER A 202 -7.84 2.64 33.14
C SER A 202 -7.42 1.79 34.35
N TYR A 203 -6.12 1.47 34.45
CA TYR A 203 -5.61 0.83 35.66
C TYR A 203 -5.77 1.78 36.85
N PRO A 204 -6.13 1.28 38.04
CA PRO A 204 -6.34 2.11 39.22
C PRO A 204 -5.04 2.78 39.70
N LYS A 205 -3.88 2.11 39.49
CA LYS A 205 -2.57 2.68 39.81
C LYS A 205 -2.00 3.38 38.59
N GLN A 206 -1.85 4.69 38.68
CA GLN A 206 -1.17 5.50 37.67
C GLN A 206 0.23 5.86 38.16
N VAL A 207 1.20 5.74 37.25
CA VAL A 207 2.56 6.26 37.44
C VAL A 207 2.51 7.78 37.35
N SER A 208 3.21 8.48 38.25
CA SER A 208 3.27 9.94 38.28
C SER A 208 3.79 10.53 36.97
N ASP A 209 4.94 10.07 36.49
CA ASP A 209 5.53 10.51 35.22
C ASP A 209 6.42 9.41 34.61
N PHE A 210 6.60 9.46 33.29
CA PHE A 210 7.34 8.47 32.52
C PHE A 210 8.01 9.12 31.32
N ARG A 211 9.24 8.67 31.02
CA ARG A 211 10.09 9.24 29.97
C ARG A 211 10.40 8.19 28.91
N VAL A 212 10.26 8.59 27.66
CA VAL A 212 10.69 7.82 26.48
C VAL A 212 11.75 8.64 25.76
N ILE A 213 12.98 8.12 25.70
CA ILE A 213 14.10 8.74 24.99
C ILE A 213 14.32 7.99 23.69
N TRP A 214 14.36 8.74 22.60
CA TRP A 214 14.58 8.24 21.25
C TRP A 214 16.05 8.35 20.85
N ARG A 215 16.46 7.65 19.77
CA ARG A 215 17.86 7.69 19.31
C ARG A 215 18.32 9.06 18.85
N ASP A 216 17.40 9.85 18.27
CA ASP A 216 17.60 11.27 17.91
C ASP A 216 17.71 12.21 19.14
N LYS A 217 17.73 11.65 20.36
CA LYS A 217 17.84 12.34 21.64
C LYS A 217 16.63 13.20 22.02
N GLN A 218 15.54 13.14 21.25
CA GLN A 218 14.27 13.71 21.65
C GLN A 218 13.62 12.87 22.77
N GLU A 219 12.79 13.51 23.59
CA GLU A 219 12.16 12.90 24.76
C GLU A 219 10.66 13.18 24.76
N ASN A 220 9.85 12.13 24.85
CA ASN A 220 8.42 12.24 25.17
C ASN A 220 8.21 12.01 26.67
N LYS A 221 7.44 12.88 27.31
CA LYS A 221 7.09 12.78 28.73
C LYS A 221 5.58 12.69 28.88
N LYS A 222 5.12 11.88 29.84
CA LYS A 222 3.70 11.63 30.05
C LYS A 222 2.87 12.88 30.39
N ASN A 223 3.46 13.81 31.14
CA ASN A 223 2.77 15.03 31.59
C ASN A 223 3.15 16.29 30.80
N ASP A 224 3.84 16.13 29.67
CA ASP A 224 4.31 17.26 28.86
C ASP A 224 3.56 17.29 27.53
N ASN A 225 3.05 18.46 27.14
CA ASN A 225 2.43 18.67 25.85
C ASN A 225 3.52 19.05 24.83
N SER A 226 4.54 18.21 24.71
CA SER A 226 5.57 18.39 23.69
C SER A 226 4.96 18.21 22.30
N ASP A 227 5.27 19.09 21.35
CA ASP A 227 4.87 18.96 19.93
C ASP A 227 5.54 17.77 19.20
N ILE A 228 6.27 16.92 19.93
CA ILE A 228 6.95 15.72 19.43
C ILE A 228 5.90 14.66 19.12
N ASN A 229 5.43 14.66 17.88
CA ASN A 229 4.44 13.73 17.37
C ASN A 229 5.11 12.52 16.70
N LYS A 230 5.36 11.46 17.48
CA LYS A 230 5.94 10.20 17.00
C LYS A 230 4.87 9.11 16.99
N LYS A 231 4.82 8.35 15.90
CA LYS A 231 3.79 7.33 15.68
C LYS A 231 4.17 6.01 16.34
N ILE A 232 3.23 5.41 17.06
CA ILE A 232 3.35 4.06 17.62
C ILE A 232 2.11 3.23 17.31
N ILE A 233 2.25 1.91 17.40
CA ILE A 233 1.12 0.97 17.42
C ILE A 233 1.11 0.34 18.80
N TYR A 234 0.03 0.54 19.54
CA TYR A 234 -0.16 -0.03 20.87
C TYR A 234 -1.24 -1.11 20.85
N ILE A 235 -0.89 -2.30 21.34
CA ILE A 235 -1.81 -3.43 21.48
C ILE A 235 -1.99 -3.74 22.97
N PRO A 236 -3.11 -3.33 23.59
CA PRO A 236 -3.37 -3.62 25.00
C PRO A 236 -3.46 -5.11 25.32
N GLN A 237 -3.28 -5.44 26.60
CA GLN A 237 -3.50 -6.80 27.09
C GLN A 237 -4.95 -7.24 26.86
N SER A 238 -5.14 -8.48 26.39
CA SER A 238 -6.46 -9.04 26.06
C SER A 238 -7.23 -8.30 24.95
N TYR A 239 -6.59 -7.34 24.26
CA TYR A 239 -7.20 -6.57 23.19
C TYR A 239 -7.64 -7.47 22.03
N LEU A 240 -6.73 -8.33 21.53
CA LEU A 240 -7.04 -9.25 20.42
C LEU A 240 -8.19 -10.19 20.75
N ASN A 241 -8.19 -10.80 21.94
CA ASN A 241 -9.27 -11.71 22.35
C ASN A 241 -10.63 -11.01 22.36
N ARG A 242 -10.70 -9.79 22.92
CA ARG A 242 -11.95 -9.01 23.01
C ARG A 242 -12.45 -8.53 21.65
N LEU A 243 -11.55 -8.27 20.71
CA LEU A 243 -11.94 -7.88 19.35
C LEU A 243 -12.48 -9.06 18.55
N VAL A 244 -11.88 -10.25 18.70
CA VAL A 244 -12.38 -11.47 18.04
C VAL A 244 -13.77 -11.87 18.57
N ASP A 245 -14.06 -11.61 19.85
CA ASP A 245 -15.37 -11.88 20.44
C ASP A 245 -16.47 -10.94 19.91
N LYS A 246 -16.10 -9.76 19.38
CA LYS A 246 -17.03 -8.85 18.70
C LYS A 246 -17.21 -9.31 17.25
N LYS A 247 -18.29 -10.04 16.99
CA LYS A 247 -18.64 -10.64 15.68
C LYS A 247 -18.98 -9.65 14.54
N ASP A 248 -18.58 -8.39 14.64
CA ASP A 248 -19.02 -7.33 13.74
C ASP A 248 -17.90 -6.88 12.78
N GLY A 249 -18.04 -7.26 11.50
CA GLY A 249 -17.43 -6.57 10.35
C GLY A 249 -15.90 -6.34 10.38
N LYS A 250 -15.46 -5.30 9.65
CA LYS A 250 -14.05 -4.84 9.63
C LYS A 250 -13.69 -4.36 11.04
N THR A 251 -12.70 -5.00 11.66
CA THR A 251 -12.21 -4.67 12.99
C THR A 251 -10.98 -3.77 12.92
N SER A 252 -10.64 -3.09 14.00
CA SER A 252 -9.41 -2.30 14.10
C SER A 252 -8.12 -3.15 14.04
N ILE A 253 -8.23 -4.48 14.10
CA ILE A 253 -7.14 -5.41 13.78
C ILE A 253 -6.85 -5.42 12.29
N ASP A 254 -7.88 -5.39 11.44
CA ASP A 254 -7.70 -5.40 9.99
C ASP A 254 -6.88 -4.19 9.55
N ASP A 255 -7.13 -3.03 10.15
CA ASP A 255 -6.34 -1.82 9.89
C ASP A 255 -4.89 -1.96 10.39
N ILE A 256 -4.63 -2.63 11.54
CA ILE A 256 -3.26 -2.88 12.00
C ILE A 256 -2.54 -3.79 11.00
N ILE A 257 -3.19 -4.90 10.61
CA ILE A 257 -2.62 -5.87 9.67
C ILE A 257 -2.36 -5.19 8.33
N GLU A 258 -3.32 -4.44 7.81
CA GLU A 258 -3.18 -3.66 6.57
C GLU A 258 -1.99 -2.70 6.65
N ASN A 259 -1.86 -1.93 7.73
CA ASN A 259 -0.73 -1.00 7.93
C ASN A 259 0.64 -1.69 8.01
N VAL A 260 0.69 -2.91 8.56
CA VAL A 260 1.92 -3.72 8.63
C VAL A 260 2.25 -4.31 7.25
N LEU A 261 1.26 -4.86 6.56
CA LEU A 261 1.43 -5.48 5.25
C LEU A 261 1.85 -4.45 4.19
N VAL A 262 1.32 -3.22 4.25
CA VAL A 262 1.65 -2.11 3.33
C VAL A 262 3.08 -1.56 3.54
N GLN A 263 3.79 -1.97 4.60
CA GLN A 263 5.22 -1.66 4.72
C GLN A 263 6.07 -2.39 3.67
N ASP A 264 5.60 -3.54 3.19
CA ASP A 264 6.25 -4.27 2.10
C ASP A 264 5.98 -3.56 0.76
N PRO A 265 7.02 -3.19 -0.01
CA PRO A 265 6.86 -2.46 -1.28
C PRO A 265 6.00 -3.19 -2.32
N ASP A 266 6.12 -4.51 -2.42
CA ASP A 266 5.38 -5.32 -3.40
C ASP A 266 3.90 -5.39 -3.02
N VAL A 267 3.62 -5.55 -1.72
CA VAL A 267 2.25 -5.55 -1.20
C VAL A 267 1.62 -4.18 -1.34
N ARG A 268 2.36 -3.10 -1.03
CA ARG A 268 1.90 -1.72 -1.19
C ARG A 268 1.49 -1.40 -2.62
N SER A 269 2.33 -1.78 -3.59
CA SER A 269 2.04 -1.58 -5.01
C SER A 269 0.71 -2.23 -5.41
N ARG A 270 0.55 -3.52 -5.08
CA ARG A 270 -0.70 -4.25 -5.35
C ARG A 270 -1.92 -3.65 -4.67
N PHE A 271 -1.76 -3.17 -3.43
CA PHE A 271 -2.84 -2.54 -2.69
C PHE A 271 -3.29 -1.23 -3.36
N GLN A 272 -2.36 -0.43 -3.86
CA GLN A 272 -2.65 0.80 -4.60
C GLN A 272 -3.39 0.52 -5.92
N GLU A 273 -3.00 -0.53 -6.65
CA GLU A 273 -3.70 -0.95 -7.88
C GLU A 273 -5.15 -1.37 -7.61
N LEU A 274 -5.38 -2.11 -6.52
CA LEU A 274 -6.72 -2.50 -6.07
C LEU A 274 -7.55 -1.29 -5.67
N ASP A 275 -7.00 -0.35 -4.90
CA ASP A 275 -7.72 0.88 -4.50
C ASP A 275 -8.07 1.74 -5.71
N PHE A 276 -7.15 1.87 -6.67
CA PHE A 276 -7.41 2.57 -7.92
C PHE A 276 -8.56 1.93 -8.71
N SER A 277 -8.55 0.59 -8.83
CA SER A 277 -9.60 -0.16 -9.51
C SER A 277 -10.95 0.00 -8.81
N LYS A 278 -10.97 -0.08 -7.47
CA LYS A 278 -12.16 0.16 -6.65
C LYS A 278 -12.75 1.54 -6.92
N ARG A 279 -11.95 2.60 -6.84
CA ARG A 279 -12.40 3.98 -7.12
C ARG A 279 -12.94 4.15 -8.52
N LYS A 280 -12.34 3.48 -9.52
CA LYS A 280 -12.83 3.51 -10.90
C LYS A 280 -14.23 2.89 -11.00
N ILE A 281 -14.44 1.76 -10.36
CA ILE A 281 -15.75 1.08 -10.31
C ILE A 281 -16.77 1.96 -9.58
N GLU A 282 -16.42 2.53 -8.42
CA GLU A 282 -17.30 3.41 -7.65
C GLU A 282 -17.75 4.64 -8.47
N LYS A 283 -16.83 5.24 -9.24
CA LYS A 283 -17.18 6.34 -10.16
C LYS A 283 -18.17 5.91 -11.24
N VAL A 284 -17.97 4.73 -11.83
CA VAL A 284 -18.89 4.20 -12.85
C VAL A 284 -20.27 3.91 -12.24
N ILE A 285 -20.32 3.31 -11.05
CA ILE A 285 -21.57 3.05 -10.33
C ILE A 285 -22.30 4.36 -10.05
N THR A 286 -21.60 5.36 -9.50
CA THR A 286 -22.19 6.67 -9.18
C THR A 286 -22.75 7.34 -10.43
N LYS A 287 -21.99 7.36 -11.52
CA LYS A 287 -22.45 7.89 -12.81
C LYS A 287 -23.70 7.16 -13.31
N ASN A 288 -23.70 5.83 -13.30
CA ASN A 288 -24.84 5.05 -13.77
C ASN A 288 -26.11 5.30 -12.92
N ILE A 289 -25.95 5.53 -11.62
CA ILE A 289 -27.06 5.89 -10.72
C ILE A 289 -27.61 7.28 -11.09
N GLU A 290 -26.73 8.26 -11.32
CA GLU A 290 -27.13 9.60 -11.76
C GLU A 290 -27.86 9.56 -13.10
N ASP A 291 -27.29 8.87 -14.09
CA ASP A 291 -27.89 8.70 -15.43
C ASP A 291 -29.28 8.05 -15.34
N LEU A 292 -29.46 7.06 -14.45
CA LEU A 292 -30.76 6.42 -14.22
C LEU A 292 -31.81 7.42 -13.73
N PHE A 293 -31.46 8.30 -12.78
CA PHE A 293 -32.38 9.30 -12.26
C PHE A 293 -32.73 10.37 -13.29
N TYR A 294 -31.77 10.78 -14.14
CA TYR A 294 -32.06 11.70 -15.25
C TYR A 294 -33.04 11.08 -16.24
N ILE A 295 -32.81 9.83 -16.66
CA ILE A 295 -33.68 9.11 -17.59
C ILE A 295 -35.08 8.94 -17.00
N ASP A 296 -35.21 8.58 -15.72
CA ASP A 296 -36.51 8.47 -15.05
C ASP A 296 -37.28 9.80 -15.06
N ASN A 297 -36.58 10.92 -14.82
CA ASN A 297 -37.18 12.24 -14.85
C ASN A 297 -37.61 12.65 -16.27
N ASP A 298 -36.79 12.34 -17.28
CA ASP A 298 -37.13 12.61 -18.69
C ASP A 298 -38.34 11.79 -19.14
N ILE A 299 -38.44 10.53 -18.72
CA ILE A 299 -39.62 9.69 -18.98
C ILE A 299 -40.87 10.31 -18.35
N LYS A 300 -40.78 10.80 -17.10
CA LYS A 300 -41.89 11.49 -16.42
C LYS A 300 -42.31 12.73 -17.20
N ASN A 301 -41.37 13.59 -17.58
CA ASN A 301 -41.64 14.81 -18.34
C ASN A 301 -42.26 14.51 -19.71
N LEU A 302 -41.74 13.53 -20.45
CA LEU A 302 -42.29 13.09 -21.73
C LEU A 302 -43.71 12.54 -21.55
N SER A 303 -43.96 11.76 -20.49
CA SER A 303 -45.30 11.25 -20.20
C SER A 303 -46.30 12.36 -19.88
N GLU A 304 -45.88 13.41 -19.17
CA GLU A 304 -46.72 14.59 -18.94
C GLU A 304 -46.97 15.38 -20.21
N ASN A 305 -45.97 15.54 -21.06
CA ASN A 305 -46.12 16.22 -22.35
C ASN A 305 -47.08 15.44 -23.27
N ILE A 306 -47.00 14.10 -23.30
CA ILE A 306 -47.97 13.26 -24.02
C ILE A 306 -49.38 13.47 -23.46
N LYS A 307 -49.55 13.54 -22.13
CA LYS A 307 -50.86 13.84 -21.52
C LYS A 307 -51.39 15.22 -21.90
N LYS A 308 -50.52 16.24 -22.02
CA LYS A 308 -50.90 17.61 -22.43
C LYS A 308 -51.34 17.71 -23.89
N ILE A 309 -50.73 16.94 -24.78
CA ILE A 309 -51.07 16.93 -26.22
C ILE A 309 -52.48 16.36 -26.46
N GLY A 310 -52.93 15.45 -25.59
CA GLY A 310 -54.25 14.82 -25.71
C GLY A 310 -54.22 13.51 -26.49
N ASP A 311 -55.32 12.76 -26.47
CA ASP A 311 -55.40 11.45 -27.11
C ASP A 311 -55.66 11.59 -28.62
N LYS A 312 -55.13 10.63 -29.40
CA LYS A 312 -55.25 10.65 -30.86
C LYS A 312 -56.69 10.81 -31.33
N LYS A 313 -57.66 10.22 -30.62
CA LYS A 313 -59.09 10.34 -30.91
C LYS A 313 -59.61 11.75 -30.67
N GLY A 314 -59.30 12.37 -29.53
CA GLY A 314 -59.66 13.75 -29.21
C GLY A 314 -59.11 14.75 -30.22
N ILE A 315 -57.84 14.58 -30.63
CA ILE A 315 -57.22 15.42 -31.65
C ILE A 315 -57.92 15.24 -33.00
N THR A 316 -58.17 14.00 -33.44
CA THR A 316 -58.90 13.77 -34.71
C THR A 316 -60.32 14.33 -34.70
N SER A 317 -61.04 14.23 -33.57
CA SER A 317 -62.38 14.80 -33.48
C SER A 317 -62.39 16.32 -33.52
N GLU A 318 -61.38 16.98 -32.95
CA GLU A 318 -61.28 18.45 -33.03
C GLU A 318 -60.87 18.89 -34.45
N VAL A 319 -59.98 18.14 -35.11
CA VAL A 319 -59.65 18.37 -36.53
C VAL A 319 -60.87 18.20 -37.42
N ASP A 320 -61.67 17.15 -37.22
CA ASP A 320 -62.90 16.93 -37.99
C ASP A 320 -63.92 18.04 -37.75
N LYS A 321 -64.06 18.50 -36.50
CA LYS A 321 -64.92 19.62 -36.15
C LYS A 321 -64.46 20.93 -36.80
N LEU A 322 -63.16 21.23 -36.76
CA LEU A 322 -62.59 22.41 -37.40
C LEU A 322 -62.75 22.35 -38.93
N ASN A 323 -62.59 21.19 -39.56
CA ASN A 323 -62.84 21.01 -40.99
C ASN A 323 -64.30 21.24 -41.35
N ILE A 324 -65.24 20.80 -40.50
CA ILE A 324 -66.66 21.08 -40.66
C ILE A 324 -66.93 22.58 -40.53
N GLU A 325 -66.36 23.25 -39.52
CA GLU A 325 -66.49 24.71 -39.36
C GLU A 325 -65.91 25.47 -40.55
N ILE A 326 -64.73 25.07 -41.06
CA ILE A 326 -64.12 25.66 -42.26
C ILE A 326 -65.05 25.50 -43.47
N SER A 327 -65.64 24.32 -43.66
CA SER A 327 -66.59 24.08 -44.77
C SER A 327 -67.88 24.92 -44.63
N ASP A 328 -68.37 25.10 -43.40
CA ASP A 328 -69.55 25.93 -43.13
C ASP A 328 -69.25 27.42 -43.35
N PHE A 329 -68.08 27.89 -42.93
CA PHE A 329 -67.59 29.25 -43.22
C PHE A 329 -67.39 29.48 -44.72
N GLN A 330 -66.82 28.51 -45.45
CA GLN A 330 -66.67 28.58 -46.91
C GLN A 330 -68.04 28.70 -47.61
N SER A 331 -69.04 27.93 -47.16
CA SER A 331 -70.40 27.99 -47.72
C SER A 331 -71.12 29.32 -47.43
N LYS A 332 -70.89 29.91 -46.26
CA LYS A 332 -71.48 31.20 -45.83
C LYS A 332 -70.81 32.42 -46.44
N SER A 333 -69.57 32.29 -46.91
CA SER A 333 -68.76 33.41 -47.45
C SER A 333 -68.97 33.66 -48.95
N GLY A 334 -69.69 32.78 -49.65
CA GLY A 334 -70.02 32.95 -51.08
C GLY A 334 -68.80 32.92 -52.01
N MET A 335 -67.71 32.24 -51.62
CA MET A 335 -66.48 32.14 -52.41
C MET A 335 -66.55 30.93 -53.35
N SER A 336 -66.21 31.14 -54.63
CA SER A 336 -66.08 30.07 -55.63
C SER A 336 -64.92 29.12 -55.25
N PRO A 337 -65.02 27.80 -55.52
CA PRO A 337 -63.92 26.84 -55.28
C PRO A 337 -62.56 27.31 -55.82
N ASP A 338 -62.54 27.92 -57.02
CA ASP A 338 -61.31 28.46 -57.64
C ASP A 338 -60.66 29.59 -56.83
N SER A 339 -61.46 30.40 -56.13
CA SER A 339 -60.96 31.53 -55.32
C SER A 339 -60.36 31.05 -53.99
N VAL A 340 -60.87 29.93 -53.47
CA VAL A 340 -60.35 29.27 -52.27
C VAL A 340 -59.04 28.55 -52.58
N ASP A 341 -58.95 27.91 -53.75
CA ASP A 341 -57.71 27.26 -54.20
C ASP A 341 -56.59 28.27 -54.45
N GLN A 342 -56.88 29.41 -55.11
CA GLN A 342 -55.91 30.50 -55.24
C GLN A 342 -55.48 31.09 -53.89
N TYR A 343 -56.41 31.24 -52.93
CA TYR A 343 -56.08 31.72 -51.60
C TYR A 343 -55.18 30.72 -50.85
N ASN A 344 -55.46 29.42 -50.95
CA ASN A 344 -54.64 28.38 -50.35
C ASN A 344 -53.25 28.28 -51.00
N GLU A 345 -53.15 28.40 -52.33
CA GLU A 345 -51.86 28.46 -53.04
C GLU A 345 -51.03 29.66 -52.59
N LEU A 346 -51.62 30.86 -52.54
CA LEU A 346 -50.94 32.07 -52.07
C LEU A 346 -50.55 31.97 -50.58
N THR A 347 -51.36 31.29 -49.77
CA THR A 347 -51.05 31.07 -48.35
C THR A 347 -49.90 30.08 -48.17
N GLN A 348 -49.87 28.99 -48.95
CA GLN A 348 -48.75 28.05 -48.97
C GLN A 348 -47.46 28.72 -49.49
N GLU A 349 -47.56 29.59 -50.48
CA GLU A 349 -46.41 30.35 -50.99
C GLU A 349 -45.90 31.33 -49.92
N LYS A 350 -46.80 32.00 -49.19
CA LYS A 350 -46.46 32.86 -48.06
C LYS A 350 -45.81 32.09 -46.90
N GLU A 351 -46.30 30.90 -46.56
CA GLU A 351 -45.67 30.04 -45.54
C GLU A 351 -44.26 29.61 -45.96
N LYS A 352 -44.08 29.17 -47.21
CA LYS A 352 -42.74 28.82 -47.74
C LYS A 352 -41.78 30.01 -47.69
N LEU A 353 -42.27 31.22 -47.95
CA LEU A 353 -41.47 32.44 -47.85
C LEU A 353 -41.12 32.78 -46.41
N ASN A 354 -42.05 32.63 -45.47
CA ASN A 354 -41.80 32.82 -44.04
C ASN A 354 -40.79 31.79 -43.49
N ASP A 355 -40.90 30.51 -43.87
CA ASP A 355 -39.94 29.48 -43.48
C ASP A 355 -38.53 29.83 -43.99
N ARG A 356 -38.43 30.37 -45.21
CA ARG A 356 -37.18 30.88 -45.78
C ARG A 356 -36.65 32.10 -45.04
N GLU A 357 -37.54 32.99 -44.61
CA GLU A 357 -37.16 34.16 -43.81
C GLU A 357 -36.61 33.73 -42.45
N ASP A 358 -37.28 32.79 -41.77
CA ASP A 358 -36.83 32.26 -40.47
C ASP A 358 -35.50 31.51 -40.58
N LEU A 359 -35.29 30.74 -41.66
CA LEU A 359 -33.99 30.13 -41.98
C LEU A 359 -32.91 31.20 -42.16
N CYS A 360 -33.19 32.23 -42.96
CA CYS A 360 -32.25 33.36 -43.15
C CYS A 360 -31.95 34.07 -41.82
N VAL A 361 -32.94 34.30 -40.97
CA VAL A 361 -32.77 34.93 -39.65
C VAL A 361 -31.92 34.05 -38.73
N LYS A 362 -32.10 32.73 -38.77
CA LYS A 362 -31.29 31.75 -38.03
C LYS A 362 -29.84 31.78 -38.51
N ASP A 363 -29.61 31.80 -39.82
CA ASP A 363 -28.27 31.91 -40.41
C ASP A 363 -27.60 33.24 -40.05
N ILE A 364 -28.32 34.36 -40.07
CA ILE A 364 -27.82 35.67 -39.62
C ILE A 364 -27.41 35.61 -38.13
N ARG A 365 -28.19 34.92 -37.27
CA ARG A 365 -27.82 34.73 -35.85
C ARG A 365 -26.56 33.88 -35.70
N ILE A 366 -26.39 32.83 -36.50
CA ILE A 366 -25.19 31.99 -36.51
C ILE A 366 -23.96 32.80 -36.97
N LEU A 367 -24.08 33.53 -38.08
CA LEU A 367 -23.02 34.39 -38.62
C LEU A 367 -22.61 35.51 -37.65
N ASN A 368 -23.57 36.12 -36.94
CA ASN A 368 -23.27 37.11 -35.90
C ASN A 368 -22.55 36.49 -34.68
N LYS A 369 -22.85 35.23 -34.32
CA LYS A 369 -22.08 34.50 -33.31
C LYS A 369 -20.64 34.21 -33.76
N ILE A 370 -20.42 33.97 -35.05
CA ILE A 370 -19.09 33.76 -35.64
C ILE A 370 -18.29 35.08 -35.65
N LYS A 371 -18.93 36.22 -35.97
CA LYS A 371 -18.31 37.55 -35.99
C LYS A 371 -17.73 37.99 -34.63
N ASN A 372 -18.25 37.43 -33.53
CA ASN A 372 -17.85 37.75 -32.16
C ASN A 372 -16.89 36.72 -31.51
N ARG A 373 -16.34 35.75 -32.26
CA ARG A 373 -15.39 34.74 -31.75
C ARG A 373 -13.93 35.06 -32.13
N SER A 374 -12.99 34.79 -31.23
CA SER A 374 -11.55 34.93 -31.48
C SER A 374 -11.00 33.80 -32.37
N ILE A 375 -9.96 34.09 -33.14
CA ILE A 375 -9.39 33.38 -34.31
C ILE A 375 -8.89 31.94 -34.06
N PHE A 376 -8.91 31.42 -32.83
CA PHE A 376 -8.17 30.20 -32.46
C PHE A 376 -8.95 28.88 -32.39
N ASN A 377 -10.26 28.85 -32.72
CA ASN A 377 -11.02 27.58 -32.79
C ASN A 377 -11.51 27.30 -34.20
N LYS A 378 -11.37 26.04 -34.65
CA LYS A 378 -11.79 25.55 -35.98
C LYS A 378 -13.29 25.85 -36.20
N VAL A 379 -13.60 26.47 -37.34
CA VAL A 379 -14.99 26.84 -37.69
C VAL A 379 -15.69 25.61 -38.26
N ASP A 380 -16.84 25.27 -37.67
CA ASP A 380 -17.70 24.21 -38.16
C ASP A 380 -18.87 24.84 -38.92
N PHE A 381 -19.06 24.42 -40.17
CA PHE A 381 -20.03 25.00 -41.12
C PHE A 381 -21.22 24.08 -41.36
N GLU A 382 -21.31 22.93 -40.68
CA GLU A 382 -22.36 21.92 -40.90
C GLU A 382 -23.79 22.40 -40.60
N ASP A 383 -23.96 23.47 -39.81
CA ASP A 383 -25.27 23.99 -39.37
C ASP A 383 -25.84 25.14 -40.25
N LEU A 384 -25.11 25.60 -41.28
CA LEU A 384 -25.64 26.61 -42.21
C LEU A 384 -26.57 25.96 -43.22
N SER A 385 -27.66 26.64 -43.56
CA SER A 385 -28.55 26.15 -44.61
C SER A 385 -27.81 26.15 -45.96
N VAL A 386 -27.59 24.96 -46.52
CA VAL A 386 -27.10 24.80 -47.90
C VAL A 386 -28.32 24.99 -48.80
N VAL A 387 -28.39 26.15 -49.46
CA VAL A 387 -29.43 26.45 -50.46
C VAL A 387 -29.31 25.51 -51.66
#